data_AF-A0A7W4HK86-F1
#
_entry.id   AF-A0A7W4HK86-F1
#
_cell.length_a   1.000
_cell.length_b   1.000
_cell.length_c   1.000
_cell.angle_alpha   90.00
_cell.angle_beta   90.00
_cell.angle_gamma   90.00
#
_symmetry.space_group_name_H-M   'P 1'
#
loop_
_entity.id
_entity.type
_entity.pdbx_description
1 polymer ?
#
loop_
_entity_poly.entity_id
_entity_poly.type
_entity_poly.pdbx_seq_one_letter_code
_entity_poly.pdbx_strand_id
1 'polypeptide(L)' 'MEGRANAAAIKLLAKYFGVSKSQVRLLRGATSKYKVFDMGGDYEYE' A
#
# COMPACT_ATOMS: atom_id res chain seq x y z
N MET A 1 -1.14 -2.27 19.42
CA MET A 1 -1.89 -2.81 18.26
C MET A 1 -1.63 -1.95 17.02
N GLU A 2 -0.36 -1.60 16.79
CA GLU A 2 0.03 -0.69 15.72
C GLU A 2 0.31 -1.50 14.45
N GLY A 3 0.04 -0.92 13.28
CA GLY A 3 0.35 -1.53 11.99
C GLY A 3 -0.69 -2.48 11.38
N ARG A 4 -1.72 -2.95 12.11
CA ARG A 4 -2.78 -3.82 11.53
C ARG A 4 -3.52 -3.15 10.37
N ALA A 5 -3.83 -1.86 10.52
CA ALA A 5 -4.47 -1.07 9.46
C ALA A 5 -3.57 -0.88 8.24
N ASN A 6 -2.24 -0.81 8.43
CA ASN A 6 -1.29 -0.67 7.34
C ASN A 6 -1.13 -2.01 6.60
N ALA A 7 -1.06 -3.12 7.34
CA ALA A 7 -1.01 -4.46 6.76
C ALA A 7 -2.28 -4.80 5.96
N ALA A 8 -3.46 -4.42 6.46
CA ALA A 8 -4.72 -4.60 5.74
C ALA A 8 -4.76 -3.78 4.44
N ALA A 9 -4.34 -2.51 4.49
CA ALA A 9 -4.27 -1.65 3.32
C ALA A 9 -3.28 -2.18 2.27
N ILE A 10 -2.07 -2.58 2.67
CA ILE A 10 -1.07 -3.18 1.78
C ILE A 10 -1.63 -4.42 1.09
N LYS A 11 -2.30 -5.30 1.84
CA LYS A 11 -2.91 -6.52 1.26
C LYS A 11 -4.03 -6.19 0.26
N LEU A 12 -4.88 -5.20 0.57
CA LEU A 12 -5.97 -4.78 -0.32
C LEU A 12 -5.43 -4.19 -1.62
N LEU A 13 -4.49 -3.24 -1.52
CA LEU A 13 -3.89 -2.57 -2.67
C LEU A 13 -3.13 -3.56 -3.56
N ALA A 14 -2.35 -4.46 -2.94
CA ALA A 14 -1.62 -5.47 -3.69
C ALA A 14 -2.55 -6.37 -4.52
N LYS A 15 -3.69 -6.76 -3.95
CA LYS A 15 -4.70 -7.56 -4.67
C LYS A 15 -5.37 -6.75 -5.78
N TYR A 16 -5.78 -5.51 -5.49
CA TYR A 16 -6.51 -4.67 -6.43
C TYR A 16 -5.68 -4.37 -7.68
N PHE A 17 -4.40 -4.06 -7.49
CA PHE A 17 -3.50 -3.72 -8.58
C PHE A 17 -2.69 -4.91 -9.13
N GLY A 18 -2.90 -6.14 -8.64
CA GLY A 18 -2.31 -7.35 -9.24
C GLY A 18 -0.81 -7.55 -9.02
N VAL A 19 -0.30 -7.19 -7.84
CA VAL A 19 1.15 -7.07 -7.58
C VAL A 19 1.62 -7.62 -6.25
N SER A 20 2.94 -7.68 -6.10
CA SER A 20 3.55 -8.14 -4.86
C SER A 20 3.32 -7.16 -3.71
N LYS A 21 3.17 -7.67 -2.48
CA LYS A 21 3.07 -6.81 -1.28
C LYS A 21 4.34 -6.02 -1.02
N SER A 22 5.50 -6.52 -1.44
CA SER A 22 6.80 -5.86 -1.32
C SER A 22 6.91 -4.59 -2.17
N GLN A 23 6.13 -4.50 -3.23
CA GLN A 23 6.03 -3.33 -4.09
C GLN A 23 5.17 -2.22 -3.44
N VAL A 24 4.21 -2.58 -2.59
CA VAL A 24 3.33 -1.63 -1.89
C VAL A 24 3.98 -1.13 -0.59
N ARG A 25 4.54 0.09 -0.62
CA ARG A 25 5.30 0.68 0.49
C ARG A 25 4.58 1.90 1.05
N LEU A 26 4.34 1.94 2.37
CA LEU A 26 3.75 3.11 3.02
C LEU A 26 4.76 4.27 3.02
N LEU A 27 4.47 5.33 2.27
CA LEU A 27 5.31 6.54 2.23
C LEU A 27 4.97 7.50 3.36
N ARG A 28 3.68 7.71 3.63
CA ARG A 28 3.22 8.62 4.69
C ARG A 28 1.90 8.16 5.30
N GLY A 29 1.66 8.61 6.53
CA GLY A 29 0.41 8.39 7.23
C GLY A 29 0.36 7.15 8.12
N ALA A 30 1.50 6.73 8.68
CA ALA A 30 1.57 5.61 9.62
C ALA A 30 0.57 5.74 10.78
N THR A 31 0.34 6.97 11.25
CA THR A 31 -0.59 7.33 12.32
C THR A 31 -1.76 8.21 11.85
N SER A 32 -1.82 8.54 10.55
CA SER A 32 -2.84 9.45 10.00
C SER A 32 -4.04 8.69 9.44
N LYS A 33 -5.19 9.37 9.37
CA LYS A 33 -6.36 8.90 8.61
C LYS A 33 -6.03 8.74 7.13
N TYR A 34 -5.20 9.62 6.58
CA TYR A 34 -4.81 9.60 5.17
C TYR A 34 -3.46 8.92 5.01
N LYS A 35 -3.41 7.93 4.12
CA LYS A 35 -2.22 7.12 3.84
C LYS A 35 -1.85 7.22 2.39
N VAL A 36 -0.56 7.29 2.09
CA VAL A 36 -0.05 7.21 0.71
C VAL A 36 0.93 6.08 0.62
N PHE A 37 0.75 5.28 -0.41
CA PHE A 37 1.57 4.13 -0.71
C PHE A 37 2.27 4.36 -2.05
N ASP A 38 3.57 4.08 -2.09
CA ASP A 38 4.30 3.82 -3.33
C ASP A 38 3.94 2.41 -3.78
N MET A 39 3.74 2.25 -5.08
CA MET A 39 3.48 0.94 -5.67
C MET A 39 4.75 0.33 -6.27
N GLY A 40 5.90 1.02 -6.32
CA GLY A 40 7.14 0.46 -6.85
C GLY A 40 6.97 0.10 -8.33
N GLY A 41 7.10 1.12 -9.19
CA GLY A 41 6.91 1.07 -10.66
C GLY A 41 7.25 -0.29 -11.27
N ASP A 42 6.31 -0.94 -11.95
CA ASP A 42 5.94 -0.66 -13.35
C ASP A 42 4.41 -0.72 -13.60
N TYR A 43 3.64 0.04 -12.83
CA TYR A 43 2.20 0.15 -13.05
C TYR A 43 1.96 1.18 -14.15
N GLU A 44 1.66 0.71 -15.34
CA GLU A 44 1.05 1.55 -16.35
C GLU A 44 -0.40 1.84 -15.92
N TYR A 45 -0.75 3.12 -15.91
CA TYR A 45 -2.14 3.54 -15.89
C TYR A 45 -2.69 3.31 -17.30
N GLU A 46 -3.62 2.37 -17.46
CA GLU A 46 -4.54 2.39 -18.60
C GLU A 46 -5.47 3.61 -18.53
#